data_AF-A0A7H0IFI4-F1
#
_entry.id   AF-A0A7H0IFI4-F1
#
_cell.length_a   1.000
_cell.length_b   1.000
_cell.length_c   1.000
_cell.angle_alpha   90.00
_cell.angle_beta   90.00
_cell.angle_gamma   90.00
#
_symmetry.space_group_name_H-M   'P 1'
#
loop_
_entity.id
_entity.type
_entity.pdbx_description
1 polymer ?
#
loop_
_entity_poly.entity_id
_entity_poly.type
_entity_poly.pdbx_seq_one_letter_code
_entity_poly.pdbx_strand_id
1 'polypeptide(L)'
;MSAFPLFPELPAAVAEYAAARTTDINSLSNPPPWDLGALPRDVLEPVLVWLDAVCRWLNQTYAWQPHQVIPPCWQQHQHLAYEIAALAFTRTDTTTDPGAAIIWHEQYDRFLHRMNNTLGKNGDDCRVGRHEPRPARFALSAWPLENKSDEPS
;
A
#
# COMPACT_ATOMS: atom_id res chain seq x y z
N MET A 1 -1.51 23.32 -20.90
CA MET A 1 -1.31 22.16 -20.01
C MET A 1 -2.39 22.20 -18.95
N SER A 2 -3.05 21.07 -18.66
CA SER A 2 -4.08 21.02 -17.61
C SER A 2 -3.49 21.38 -16.25
N ALA A 3 -4.21 22.15 -15.43
CA ALA A 3 -3.79 22.52 -14.08
C ALA A 3 -3.91 21.34 -13.08
N PHE A 4 -4.61 20.27 -13.46
CA PHE A 4 -4.88 19.12 -12.59
C PHE A 4 -4.10 17.90 -13.08
N PRO A 5 -3.20 17.33 -12.25
CA PRO A 5 -2.45 16.14 -12.63
C PRO A 5 -3.37 14.92 -12.72
N LEU A 6 -3.19 14.11 -13.76
CA LEU A 6 -3.93 12.86 -13.92
C LEU A 6 -3.45 11.82 -12.90
N PHE A 7 -4.37 10.99 -12.44
CA PHE A 7 -4.01 9.82 -11.63
C PHE A 7 -3.13 8.87 -12.47
N PRO A 8 -2.04 8.31 -11.90
CA PRO A 8 -1.15 7.42 -12.64
C PRO A 8 -1.87 6.20 -13.22
N GLU A 9 -1.67 5.95 -14.51
CA GLU A 9 -2.27 4.81 -15.21
C GLU A 9 -1.67 3.49 -14.71
N LEU A 10 -2.52 2.49 -14.54
CA LEU A 10 -2.09 1.15 -14.13
C LEU A 10 -1.25 0.51 -15.24
N PRO A 11 -0.06 -0.05 -14.97
CA PRO A 11 0.76 -0.66 -16.00
C PRO A 11 0.04 -1.82 -16.69
N ALA A 12 0.19 -1.94 -18.02
CA ALA A 12 -0.49 -2.96 -18.82
C ALA A 12 -0.32 -4.38 -18.27
N ALA A 13 0.91 -4.77 -17.89
CA ALA A 13 1.18 -6.08 -17.31
C ALA A 13 0.38 -6.36 -16.01
N VAL A 14 0.17 -5.32 -15.19
CA VAL A 14 -0.63 -5.43 -13.96
C VAL A 14 -2.12 -5.48 -14.27
N ALA A 15 -2.57 -4.69 -15.26
CA ALA A 15 -3.95 -4.72 -15.72
C ALA A 15 -4.32 -6.09 -16.33
N GLU A 16 -3.43 -6.68 -17.13
CA GLU A 16 -3.56 -8.03 -17.70
C GLU A 16 -3.62 -9.09 -16.59
N TYR A 17 -2.71 -9.01 -15.60
CA TYR A 17 -2.73 -9.90 -14.43
C TYR A 17 -4.05 -9.80 -13.66
N ALA A 18 -4.56 -8.59 -13.43
CA ALA A 18 -5.83 -8.38 -12.74
C ALA A 18 -7.03 -8.92 -13.57
N ALA A 19 -7.04 -8.70 -14.88
CA ALA A 19 -8.10 -9.16 -15.77
C ALA A 19 -8.16 -10.69 -15.87
N ALA A 20 -7.00 -11.36 -15.91
CA ALA A 20 -6.91 -12.83 -15.95
C ALA A 20 -7.58 -13.47 -14.72
N ARG A 21 -7.45 -12.84 -13.54
CA ARG A 21 -8.10 -13.32 -12.31
C ARG A 21 -9.62 -13.27 -12.35
N THR A 22 -10.19 -12.24 -12.98
CA THR A 22 -11.65 -12.02 -13.02
C THR A 22 -12.34 -12.89 -14.07
N THR A 23 -11.62 -13.29 -15.12
CA THR A 23 -12.18 -13.97 -16.30
C THR A 23 -12.06 -15.49 -16.27
N ASP A 24 -11.07 -16.03 -15.56
CA ASP A 24 -10.88 -17.48 -15.40
C ASP A 24 -11.03 -17.88 -13.92
N ILE A 25 -12.06 -18.69 -13.63
CA ILE A 25 -12.34 -19.19 -12.29
C ILE A 25 -11.16 -20.03 -11.74
N ASN A 26 -10.35 -20.64 -12.60
CA ASN A 26 -9.14 -21.37 -12.21
C ASN A 26 -7.97 -20.42 -11.90
N SER A 27 -8.01 -19.19 -12.41
CA SER A 27 -7.03 -18.12 -12.14
C SER A 27 -7.33 -17.31 -10.86
N LEU A 28 -8.49 -17.54 -10.22
CA LEU A 28 -8.77 -17.02 -8.88
C LEU A 28 -7.77 -17.51 -7.83
N SER A 29 -7.10 -18.65 -8.08
CA SER A 29 -6.02 -19.18 -7.24
C SER A 29 -4.78 -18.28 -7.19
N ASN A 30 -4.61 -17.35 -8.14
CA ASN A 30 -3.54 -16.36 -8.04
C ASN A 30 -3.79 -15.41 -6.85
N PRO A 31 -2.77 -14.72 -6.33
CA PRO A 31 -3.00 -13.67 -5.35
C PRO A 31 -3.62 -12.43 -6.00
N PRO A 32 -4.47 -11.67 -5.28
CA PRO A 32 -4.97 -10.40 -5.80
C PRO A 32 -3.82 -9.39 -6.01
N PRO A 33 -3.95 -8.44 -6.95
CA PRO A 33 -2.86 -7.53 -7.33
C PRO A 33 -2.46 -6.55 -6.22
N TRP A 34 -3.26 -6.40 -5.17
CA TRP A 34 -2.93 -5.64 -3.96
C TRP A 34 -2.26 -6.47 -2.85
N ASP A 35 -2.14 -7.80 -3.00
CA ASP A 35 -1.45 -8.65 -2.03
C ASP A 35 0.05 -8.76 -2.33
N LEU A 36 0.76 -7.66 -2.06
CA LEU A 36 2.16 -7.45 -2.47
C LEU A 36 3.11 -8.60 -2.10
N GLY A 37 2.95 -9.18 -0.91
CA GLY A 37 3.81 -10.25 -0.41
C GLY A 37 3.64 -11.61 -1.10
N ALA A 38 2.52 -11.80 -1.81
CA ALA A 38 2.21 -13.03 -2.52
C ALA A 38 2.45 -12.91 -4.03
N LEU A 39 2.64 -11.70 -4.57
CA LEU A 39 2.82 -11.48 -6.00
C LEU A 39 4.12 -12.10 -6.53
N PRO A 40 4.10 -12.66 -7.75
CA PRO A 40 5.33 -13.03 -8.44
C PRO A 40 6.12 -11.75 -8.80
N ARG A 41 7.45 -11.87 -8.85
CA ARG A 41 8.37 -10.72 -8.97
C ARG A 41 8.11 -9.86 -10.21
N ASP A 42 7.82 -10.50 -11.34
CA ASP A 42 7.52 -9.88 -12.62
C ASP A 42 6.25 -9.01 -12.60
N VAL A 43 5.33 -9.27 -11.66
CA VAL A 43 4.15 -8.43 -11.40
C VAL A 43 4.43 -7.42 -10.29
N LEU A 44 5.13 -7.83 -9.23
CA LEU A 44 5.42 -6.99 -8.07
C LEU A 44 6.24 -5.75 -8.43
N GLU A 45 7.28 -5.88 -9.25
CA GLU A 45 8.15 -4.75 -9.62
C GLU A 45 7.38 -3.62 -10.33
N PRO A 46 6.59 -3.90 -11.39
CA PRO A 46 5.70 -2.90 -12.00
C PRO A 46 4.69 -2.29 -11.01
N VAL A 47 4.12 -3.08 -10.10
CA VAL A 47 3.20 -2.58 -9.07
C VAL A 47 3.90 -1.57 -8.18
N LEU A 48 5.10 -1.87 -7.66
CA LEU A 48 5.82 -0.96 -6.77
C LEU A 48 6.21 0.35 -7.45
N VAL A 49 6.59 0.31 -8.73
CA VAL A 49 6.87 1.53 -9.53
C VAL A 49 5.61 2.37 -9.69
N TRP A 50 4.48 1.74 -10.01
CA TRP A 50 3.20 2.43 -10.13
C TRP A 50 2.75 3.02 -8.79
N LEU A 51 2.87 2.29 -7.69
CA LEU A 51 2.53 2.81 -6.36
C LEU A 51 3.41 4.01 -5.95
N ASP A 52 4.69 4.05 -6.34
CA ASP A 52 5.51 5.26 -6.12
C ASP A 52 4.96 6.47 -6.87
N ALA A 53 4.53 6.29 -8.13
CA ALA A 53 3.86 7.34 -8.90
C ALA A 53 2.55 7.78 -8.22
N VAL A 54 1.77 6.85 -7.68
CA VAL A 54 0.53 7.14 -6.93
C VAL A 54 0.83 7.94 -5.66
N CYS A 55 1.85 7.57 -4.88
CA CYS A 55 2.27 8.35 -3.70
C CYS A 55 2.64 9.78 -4.06
N ARG A 56 3.39 9.98 -5.15
CA ARG A 56 3.76 11.32 -5.64
C ARG A 56 2.53 12.12 -6.05
N TRP A 57 1.59 11.50 -6.76
CA TRP A 57 0.34 12.14 -7.15
C TRP A 57 -0.51 12.52 -5.94
N LEU A 58 -0.66 11.63 -4.95
CA LEU A 58 -1.40 11.91 -3.71
C LEU A 58 -0.77 13.06 -2.93
N ASN A 59 0.56 13.05 -2.77
CA ASN A 59 1.28 14.12 -2.10
C ASN A 59 1.11 15.46 -2.83
N GLN A 60 1.27 15.48 -4.16
CA GLN A 60 1.11 16.68 -4.97
C GLN A 60 -0.34 17.22 -4.94
N THR A 61 -1.33 16.33 -4.88
CA THR A 61 -2.74 16.70 -5.02
C THR A 61 -3.38 17.08 -3.67
N TYR A 62 -3.01 16.40 -2.60
CA TYR A 62 -3.72 16.47 -1.32
C TYR A 62 -2.87 16.84 -0.10
N ALA A 63 -1.53 16.70 -0.14
CA ALA A 63 -0.69 16.91 1.05
C ALA A 63 -0.28 18.38 1.22
N TRP A 64 -1.18 19.18 1.77
CA TRP A 64 -0.97 20.60 2.09
C TRP A 64 -0.36 20.83 3.48
N GLN A 65 -0.29 19.79 4.31
CA GLN A 65 0.31 19.81 5.65
C GLN A 65 1.33 18.67 5.80
N PRO A 66 2.39 18.84 6.62
CA PRO A 66 3.41 17.81 6.80
C PRO A 66 2.82 16.42 7.13
N HIS A 67 1.87 16.35 8.06
CA HIS A 67 1.25 15.08 8.47
C HIS A 67 0.44 14.35 7.37
N GLN A 68 0.14 15.03 6.26
CA GLN A 68 -0.55 14.45 5.10
C GLN A 68 0.42 13.84 4.09
N VAL A 69 1.73 14.14 4.20
CA VAL A 69 2.75 13.63 3.29
C VAL A 69 2.96 12.14 3.55
N ILE A 70 2.76 11.34 2.52
CA ILE A 70 3.22 9.95 2.45
C ILE A 70 4.75 9.98 2.35
N PRO A 71 5.47 9.34 3.29
CA PRO A 71 6.93 9.42 3.34
C PRO A 71 7.59 8.70 2.14
N PRO A 72 8.75 9.18 1.65
CA PRO A 72 9.49 8.52 0.57
C PRO A 72 9.96 7.10 0.94
N CYS A 73 10.07 6.79 2.23
CA CYS A 73 10.41 5.46 2.73
C CYS A 73 9.20 4.51 2.84
N TRP A 74 8.07 4.80 2.20
CA TRP A 74 6.82 4.03 2.33
C TRP A 74 7.01 2.51 2.12
N GLN A 75 7.88 2.09 1.20
CA GLN A 75 8.18 0.66 0.95
C GLN A 75 8.85 -0.04 2.14
N GLN A 76 9.55 0.71 2.99
CA GLN A 76 10.20 0.19 4.20
C GLN A 76 9.18 0.00 5.34
N HIS A 77 7.95 0.53 5.17
CA HIS A 77 6.84 0.36 6.08
C HIS A 77 5.83 -0.61 5.46
N GLN A 78 5.99 -1.91 5.69
CA GLN A 78 5.15 -2.96 5.08
C GLN A 78 3.64 -2.67 5.20
N HIS A 79 3.15 -2.27 6.39
CA HIS A 79 1.74 -1.90 6.57
C HIS A 79 1.29 -0.78 5.62
N LEU A 80 2.14 0.23 5.43
CA LEU A 80 1.85 1.40 4.61
C LEU A 80 1.84 1.03 3.14
N ALA A 81 2.76 0.15 2.71
CA ALA A 81 2.75 -0.38 1.35
C ALA A 81 1.42 -1.08 1.00
N TYR A 82 0.89 -1.90 1.91
CA TYR A 82 -0.40 -2.57 1.72
C TYR A 82 -1.58 -1.59 1.72
N GLU A 83 -1.58 -0.60 2.63
CA GLU A 83 -2.58 0.46 2.68
C GLU A 83 -2.61 1.29 1.39
N ILE A 84 -1.44 1.68 0.88
CA ILE A 84 -1.29 2.41 -0.39
C ILE A 84 -1.80 1.55 -1.55
N ALA A 85 -1.43 0.26 -1.60
CA ALA A 85 -1.89 -0.64 -2.64
C ALA A 85 -3.43 -0.72 -2.68
N ALA A 86 -4.07 -0.98 -1.54
CA ALA A 86 -5.53 -1.05 -1.45
C ALA A 86 -6.21 0.26 -1.90
N LEU A 87 -5.68 1.41 -1.47
CA LEU A 87 -6.22 2.71 -1.87
C LEU A 87 -6.03 2.99 -3.37
N ALA A 88 -4.89 2.61 -3.94
CA ALA A 88 -4.57 2.82 -5.35
C ALA A 88 -5.46 1.95 -6.26
N PHE A 89 -5.61 0.66 -5.96
CA PHE A 89 -6.47 -0.24 -6.74
C PHE A 89 -7.96 0.10 -6.60
N THR A 90 -8.42 0.53 -5.42
CA THR A 90 -9.81 1.02 -5.32
C THR A 90 -10.04 2.28 -6.16
N ARG A 91 -9.02 3.14 -6.35
CA ARG A 91 -9.12 4.32 -7.22
C ARG A 91 -9.29 3.96 -8.70
N THR A 92 -8.72 2.85 -9.15
CA THR A 92 -8.89 2.36 -10.52
C THR A 92 -10.29 1.82 -10.75
N ASP A 93 -10.92 1.26 -9.71
CA ASP A 93 -12.28 0.71 -9.80
C ASP A 93 -13.38 1.80 -9.76
N THR A 94 -13.09 3.00 -9.23
CA THR A 94 -14.08 4.09 -9.15
C THR A 94 -14.48 4.69 -10.51
N THR A 95 -13.96 4.19 -11.63
CA THR A 95 -14.24 4.73 -12.97
C THR A 95 -15.66 4.44 -13.46
N THR A 96 -16.40 3.55 -12.78
CA THR A 96 -17.72 3.06 -13.22
C THR A 96 -18.90 3.54 -12.37
N ASP A 97 -18.65 4.06 -11.15
CA ASP A 97 -19.69 4.54 -10.23
C ASP A 97 -19.25 5.87 -9.55
N PRO A 98 -19.95 6.99 -9.81
CA PRO A 98 -19.68 8.26 -9.12
C PRO A 98 -19.76 8.19 -7.59
N GLY A 99 -20.60 7.31 -7.04
CA GLY A 99 -20.69 7.09 -5.58
C GLY A 99 -19.38 6.54 -5.00
N ALA A 100 -18.70 5.67 -5.74
CA ALA A 100 -17.41 5.11 -5.35
C ALA A 100 -16.32 6.19 -5.21
N ALA A 101 -16.41 7.30 -5.96
CA ALA A 101 -15.46 8.41 -5.82
C ALA A 101 -15.57 9.12 -4.46
N ILE A 102 -16.80 9.32 -3.95
CA ILE A 102 -17.02 9.91 -2.62
C ILE A 102 -16.46 8.97 -1.54
N ILE A 103 -16.80 7.68 -1.63
CA ILE A 103 -16.30 6.66 -0.70
C ILE A 103 -14.78 6.60 -0.72
N TRP A 104 -14.15 6.71 -1.89
CA TRP A 104 -12.70 6.74 -2.01
C TRP A 104 -12.07 7.91 -1.25
N HIS A 105 -12.68 9.10 -1.33
CA HIS A 105 -12.22 10.26 -0.54
C HIS A 105 -12.38 10.05 0.96
N GLU A 106 -13.47 9.41 1.42
CA GLU A 106 -13.61 9.03 2.83
C GLU A 106 -12.54 8.03 3.26
N GLN A 107 -12.20 7.05 2.41
CA GLN A 107 -11.13 6.10 2.70
C GLN A 107 -9.75 6.76 2.70
N TYR A 108 -9.53 7.79 1.87
CA TYR A 108 -8.28 8.55 1.88
C TYR A 108 -8.07 9.28 3.22
N ASP A 109 -9.10 9.91 3.78
CA ASP A 109 -9.01 10.54 5.09
C ASP A 109 -8.67 9.51 6.19
N ARG A 110 -9.37 8.37 6.18
CA ARG A 110 -9.10 7.27 7.12
C ARG A 110 -7.70 6.68 6.94
N PHE A 111 -7.21 6.60 5.71
CA PHE A 111 -5.84 6.19 5.39
C PHE A 111 -4.83 7.14 6.04
N LEU A 112 -5.00 8.46 5.90
CA LEU A 112 -4.12 9.43 6.54
C LEU A 112 -4.12 9.28 8.06
N HIS A 113 -5.28 9.02 8.66
CA HIS A 113 -5.37 8.75 10.10
C HIS A 113 -4.58 7.49 10.49
N ARG A 114 -4.77 6.36 9.80
CA ARG A 114 -4.05 5.11 10.06
C ARG A 114 -2.53 5.24 9.83
N MET A 115 -2.13 5.92 8.76
CA MET A 115 -0.73 6.22 8.47
C MET A 115 -0.09 7.01 9.61
N ASN A 116 -0.73 8.10 10.05
CA ASN A 116 -0.22 8.93 11.14
C ASN A 116 -0.11 8.16 12.45
N ASN A 117 -1.13 7.38 12.80
CA ASN A 117 -1.11 6.54 13.99
C ASN A 117 0.02 5.51 13.96
N THR A 118 0.27 4.90 12.80
CA THR A 118 1.27 3.82 12.69
C THR A 118 2.70 4.35 12.61
N LEU A 119 2.93 5.48 11.92
CA LEU A 119 4.22 6.15 11.92
C LEU A 119 4.57 6.73 13.30
N GLY A 120 3.56 7.15 14.06
CA GLY A 120 3.71 7.66 15.41
C GLY A 120 4.67 8.84 15.51
N LYS A 121 5.48 8.86 16.57
CA LYS A 121 6.41 9.97 16.87
C LYS A 121 7.50 10.18 15.82
N ASN A 122 7.80 9.15 15.02
CA ASN A 122 8.88 9.19 14.02
C ASN A 122 8.35 9.56 12.62
N GLY A 123 7.06 9.90 12.49
CA GLY A 123 6.45 10.22 11.19
C GLY A 123 7.11 11.41 10.50
N ASP A 124 7.52 12.42 11.26
CA ASP A 124 8.17 13.62 10.69
C ASP A 124 9.55 13.30 10.13
N ASP A 125 10.31 12.43 10.78
CA ASP A 125 11.60 11.95 10.26
C ASP A 125 11.42 11.13 8.99
N CYS A 126 10.42 10.24 8.95
CA CYS A 126 10.11 9.45 7.76
C CYS A 126 9.79 10.36 6.55
N ARG A 127 9.06 11.46 6.76
CA ARG A 127 8.65 12.40 5.69
C ARG A 127 9.81 13.14 5.04
N VAL A 128 10.88 13.36 5.79
CA VAL A 128 12.13 13.96 5.27
C VAL A 128 13.16 12.90 4.85
N GLY A 129 12.76 11.62 4.79
CA GLY A 129 13.61 10.52 4.35
C GLY A 129 14.57 9.97 5.40
N ARG A 130 14.41 10.35 6.67
CA ARG A 130 15.17 9.81 7.80
C ARG A 130 14.44 8.60 8.40
N HIS A 131 14.53 7.45 7.72
CA HIS A 131 13.92 6.21 8.20
C HIS A 131 14.81 5.50 9.21
N GLU A 132 14.22 5.11 10.34
CA GLU A 132 14.84 4.21 11.32
C GLU A 132 14.27 2.79 11.15
N PRO A 133 15.13 1.76 11.15
CA PRO A 133 14.66 0.38 10.98
C PRO A 133 13.73 -0.01 12.12
N ARG A 134 12.79 -0.93 11.82
CA ARG A 134 11.90 -1.51 12.84
C ARG A 134 12.75 -2.04 14.02
N PRO A 135 12.51 -1.58 15.26
CA PRO A 135 13.27 -2.06 16.41
C PRO A 135 13.22 -3.59 16.52
N ALA A 136 14.37 -4.22 16.73
CA ALA A 136 14.50 -5.68 16.74
C ALA A 136 13.54 -6.38 17.73
N ARG A 137 13.27 -5.76 18.88
CA ARG A 137 12.30 -6.27 19.87
C ARG A 137 10.86 -6.42 19.35
N PHE A 138 10.51 -5.72 18.26
CA PHE A 138 9.21 -5.81 17.61
C PHE A 138 9.19 -6.81 16.45
N ALA A 139 10.34 -7.39 16.07
CA ALA A 139 10.40 -8.45 15.08
C ALA A 139 10.00 -9.77 15.73
N LEU A 140 8.98 -10.44 15.21
CA LEU A 140 8.52 -11.72 15.76
C LEU A 140 9.56 -12.84 15.63
N SER A 141 10.50 -12.73 14.68
CA SER A 141 11.65 -13.63 14.60
C SER A 141 12.58 -13.53 15.82
N ALA A 142 12.50 -12.45 16.60
CA ALA A 142 13.20 -12.31 17.86
C ALA A 142 12.41 -12.85 19.07
N TRP A 143 11.18 -13.35 18.86
CA TRP A 143 10.38 -13.94 19.92
C TRP A 143 10.79 -15.41 20.10
N PRO A 144 10.92 -15.89 21.35
CA PRO A 144 11.23 -17.29 21.59
C PRO A 144 10.11 -18.15 21.00
N LEU A 145 10.49 -19.21 20.29
CA LEU A 145 9.55 -20.28 19.95
C LEU A 145 9.09 -20.89 21.28
N GLU A 146 7.77 -20.94 21.51
CA GLU A 146 7.22 -21.67 22.65
C GLU A 146 7.65 -23.14 22.54
N ASN A 147 8.57 -23.57 23.40
CA ASN A 147 8.84 -24.99 23.58
C ASN A 147 7.62 -25.58 24.29
N LYS A 148 6.78 -26.32 23.55
CA LYS A 148 5.88 -27.31 24.15
C LYS A 148 6.74 -28.42 24.76
N SER A 149 7.14 -28.25 26.00
CA SER A 149 7.62 -29.31 26.86
C SER A 149 6.76 -29.27 28.11
N ASP A 150 5.77 -30.17 28.17
CA ASP A 150 5.31 -30.88 29.37
C ASP A 150 4.13 -31.79 28.98
N GLU A 151 4.44 -32.96 28.41
CA GLU A 151 3.58 -34.14 28.55
C GLU A 151 4.11 -34.95 29.75
N PRO A 152 3.31 -35.18 30.81
CA PRO A 152 3.73 -36.05 31.89
C PRO A 152 3.58 -37.51 31.47
N SER A 153 4.63 -38.30 31.71
CA SER A 153 4.69 -39.76 31.55
C SER A 153 3.78 -40.51 32.51
#